data_AF-A0A7M7H1C7-F1
#
_entry.id   AF-A0A7M7H1C7-F1
#
_cell.length_a   1.000
_cell.length_b   1.000
_cell.length_c   1.000
_cell.angle_alpha   90.00
_cell.angle_beta   90.00
_cell.angle_gamma   90.00
#
_symmetry.space_group_name_H-M   'P 1'
#
loop_
_entity.id
_entity.type
_entity.pdbx_description
1 polymer ?
#
loop_
_entity_poly.entity_id
_entity_poly.type
_entity_poly.pdbx_seq_one_letter_code
_entity_poly.pdbx_strand_id
1 'polypeptide(L)'
;MSCGLFYDQNKKKTMLALSNQQIVYRGYKPDTTQDLMRTMLVFHNKKTGKARLVQVERWQVTPILEKSAIKDNRQAEDEKIAILNKQFGSKKVKRRTEQFERLKINIESIKEQLEQTVSNVKINKMELSTQLPNNEYITNTTLPECNRKATNVNDIYNIYDIVPENKLENLYNNVKEILNNNSNTLEENSKFFIRTLQYLKSDSDNLKKTALLIYIQAIATWLNMPIKDAKKRGIKVCLVSEEINSYIINTYSVQSNHGRLRPTSIKDKGVIHCMILALIICNFTLDLELFATIFSHRMGLKKLTDLARIIGALPNKEDKKIITLKIPLPAPVSIIKKGKRK
;
A
#
# COMPACT_ATOMS: atom_id res chain seq x y z
N MET A 1 47.06 47.39 -23.73
CA MET A 1 46.83 46.07 -24.39
C MET A 1 48.16 45.37 -24.56
N SER A 2 48.45 44.39 -23.70
CA SER A 2 49.62 43.51 -23.87
C SER A 2 49.21 42.22 -24.58
N CYS A 3 50.07 41.72 -25.45
CA CYS A 3 49.84 40.52 -26.24
C CYS A 3 50.95 39.51 -25.94
N GLY A 4 50.57 38.28 -25.62
CA GLY A 4 51.49 37.17 -25.40
C GLY A 4 51.06 35.93 -26.15
N LEU A 5 52.03 35.25 -26.76
CA LEU A 5 51.85 33.97 -27.43
C LEU A 5 52.37 32.87 -26.50
N PHE A 6 51.53 31.88 -26.20
CA PHE A 6 51.81 30.81 -25.26
C PHE A 6 51.55 29.45 -25.92
N TYR A 7 52.21 28.40 -25.45
CA TYR A 7 51.92 27.03 -25.89
C TYR A 7 51.20 26.27 -24.79
N ASP A 8 49.95 25.86 -25.06
CA ASP A 8 49.16 25.07 -24.12
C ASP A 8 49.51 23.58 -24.27
N GLN A 9 50.25 23.05 -23.29
CA GLN A 9 50.69 21.65 -23.27
C GLN A 9 49.52 20.66 -23.22
N ASN A 10 48.40 21.02 -22.58
CA ASN A 10 47.25 20.12 -22.39
C ASN A 10 46.50 19.88 -23.70
N LYS A 11 46.40 20.92 -24.53
CA LYS A 11 45.70 20.86 -25.82
C LYS A 11 46.62 20.74 -27.02
N LYS A 12 47.94 20.77 -26.82
CA LYS A 12 48.98 20.81 -27.86
C LYS A 12 48.73 21.90 -28.91
N LYS A 13 48.21 23.06 -28.48
CA LYS A 13 47.85 24.17 -29.37
C LYS A 13 48.47 25.48 -28.89
N THR A 14 48.90 26.30 -29.84
CA THR A 14 49.37 27.65 -29.57
C THR A 14 48.18 28.54 -29.19
N MET A 15 48.33 29.32 -28.14
CA MET A 15 47.33 30.18 -27.53
C MET A 15 47.79 31.63 -27.55
N LEU A 16 46.88 32.53 -27.91
CA LEU A 16 47.06 33.98 -27.83
C LEU A 16 46.33 34.46 -26.58
N ALA A 17 47.04 35.16 -25.71
CA ALA A 17 46.45 35.88 -24.61
C ALA A 17 46.63 37.38 -24.83
N LEU A 18 45.53 38.13 -24.74
CA LEU A 18 45.53 39.58 -24.80
C LEU A 18 45.04 40.09 -23.45
N SER A 19 45.79 40.99 -22.81
CA SER A 19 45.37 41.59 -21.55
C SER A 19 45.13 43.09 -21.72
N ASN A 20 43.94 43.52 -21.28
CA ASN A 20 43.59 44.92 -21.14
C ASN A 20 43.56 45.36 -19.67
N GLN A 21 44.57 44.99 -18.87
CA GLN A 21 44.73 45.27 -17.43
C GLN A 21 43.62 44.75 -16.49
N GLN A 22 42.35 44.83 -16.89
CA GLN A 22 41.15 44.37 -16.18
C GLN A 22 40.59 43.06 -16.73
N ILE A 23 40.75 42.80 -18.03
CA ILE A 23 40.18 41.61 -18.69
C ILE A 23 41.28 40.93 -19.51
N VAL A 24 41.35 39.60 -19.36
CA VAL A 24 42.21 38.74 -20.18
C VAL A 24 41.35 38.05 -21.23
N TYR A 25 41.70 38.23 -22.49
CA TYR A 25 41.12 37.50 -23.61
C TYR A 25 42.02 36.34 -23.99
N ARG A 26 41.42 35.21 -24.33
CA ARG A 26 42.12 33.99 -24.77
C ARG A 26 41.57 33.52 -26.10
N GLY A 27 42.45 33.19 -27.02
CA GLY A 27 42.13 32.50 -28.28
C GLY A 27 43.14 31.41 -28.58
N TYR A 28 42.75 30.40 -29.34
CA TYR A 28 43.67 29.38 -29.84
C TYR A 28 43.96 29.60 -31.31
N LYS A 29 45.11 29.10 -31.76
CA LYS A 29 45.48 29.11 -33.16
C LYS A 29 44.40 28.39 -33.98
N PRO A 30 43.82 29.03 -35.01
CA PRO A 30 42.90 28.37 -35.92
C PRO A 30 43.63 27.28 -36.70
N ASP A 31 42.94 26.17 -36.96
CA ASP A 31 43.51 25.03 -37.69
C ASP A 31 43.43 25.31 -39.20
N THR A 32 44.41 26.04 -39.72
CA THR A 32 44.44 26.51 -41.13
C THR A 32 44.72 25.40 -42.16
N THR A 33 44.73 24.13 -41.75
CA THR A 33 45.00 22.98 -42.63
C THR A 33 43.81 22.63 -43.52
N GLN A 34 42.59 23.00 -43.13
CA GLN A 34 41.35 22.73 -43.87
C GLN A 34 40.76 23.96 -44.61
N ASP A 35 41.34 25.15 -44.41
CA ASP A 35 40.81 26.38 -45.00
C ASP A 35 41.25 26.55 -46.47
N LEU A 36 40.26 26.72 -47.36
CA LEU A 36 40.46 26.94 -48.80
C LEU A 36 40.95 28.36 -49.13
N MET A 37 40.92 29.30 -48.18
CA MET A 37 41.22 30.72 -48.39
C MET A 37 42.34 31.20 -47.47
N ARG A 38 43.34 31.91 -48.02
CA ARG A 38 44.41 32.55 -47.25
C ARG A 38 44.23 34.06 -47.25
N THR A 39 44.17 34.67 -46.08
CA THR A 39 44.13 36.13 -45.95
C THR A 39 45.56 36.70 -46.00
N MET A 40 45.78 37.70 -46.85
CA MET A 40 47.06 38.41 -46.95
C MET A 40 46.84 39.91 -46.76
N LEU A 41 47.71 40.55 -45.99
CA LEU A 41 47.81 42.00 -45.92
C LEU A 41 48.78 42.48 -47.00
N VAL A 42 48.37 43.50 -47.74
CA VAL A 42 49.18 44.14 -48.78
C VAL A 42 49.65 45.50 -48.27
N PHE A 43 50.95 45.66 -48.12
CA PHE A 43 51.58 46.94 -47.85
C PHE A 43 52.11 47.51 -49.16
N HIS A 44 51.39 48.45 -49.74
CA HIS A 44 51.81 49.11 -50.98
C HIS A 44 52.41 50.49 -50.67
N ASN A 45 53.68 50.68 -51.03
CA ASN A 45 54.32 51.99 -50.96
C ASN A 45 54.13 52.74 -52.29
N LYS A 46 53.21 53.71 -52.28
CA LYS A 46 52.86 54.52 -53.45
C LYS A 46 54.05 55.30 -54.06
N LYS A 47 55.07 55.65 -53.25
CA LYS A 47 56.24 56.41 -53.72
C LYS A 47 57.26 55.54 -54.46
N THR A 48 57.38 54.26 -54.08
CA THR A 48 58.37 53.35 -54.67
C THR A 48 57.75 52.30 -55.60
N GLY A 49 56.42 52.26 -55.72
CA GLY A 49 55.68 51.27 -56.53
C GLY A 49 55.81 49.82 -56.06
N LYS A 50 56.38 49.59 -54.88
CA LYS A 50 56.63 48.25 -54.34
C LYS A 50 55.50 47.83 -53.41
N ALA A 51 55.00 46.61 -53.58
CA ALA A 51 54.03 45.99 -52.69
C ALA A 51 54.66 44.82 -51.92
N ARG A 52 54.42 44.74 -50.62
CA ARG A 52 54.79 43.61 -49.77
C ARG A 52 53.53 42.90 -49.31
N LEU A 53 53.43 41.62 -49.65
CA LEU A 53 52.37 40.72 -49.18
C LEU A 53 52.83 40.04 -47.90
N VAL A 54 51.99 40.06 -46.87
CA VAL A 54 52.21 39.36 -45.60
C VAL A 54 51.00 38.50 -45.31
N GLN A 55 51.20 37.19 -45.22
CA GLN A 55 50.14 36.27 -44.82
C GLN A 55 49.76 36.52 -43.36
N VAL A 56 48.46 36.59 -43.08
CA VAL A 56 47.93 36.80 -41.73
C VAL A 56 46.91 35.73 -41.35
N GLU A 57 46.89 35.39 -40.07
CA GLU A 57 45.93 34.46 -39.48
C GLU A 57 44.90 35.26 -38.66
N ARG A 58 43.62 34.89 -38.77
CA ARG A 58 42.56 35.52 -37.97
C ARG A 58 42.32 34.72 -36.69
N TRP A 59 42.69 35.30 -35.55
CA TRP A 59 42.48 34.68 -34.25
C TRP A 59 41.16 35.14 -33.64
N GLN A 60 40.30 34.20 -33.24
CA GLN A 60 39.11 34.49 -32.44
C GLN A 60 39.47 34.37 -30.96
N VAL A 61 39.29 35.47 -30.23
CA VAL A 61 39.57 35.53 -28.79
C VAL A 61 38.27 35.75 -28.01
N THR A 62 38.12 35.08 -26.87
CA THR A 62 36.99 35.25 -25.97
C THR A 62 37.46 35.80 -24.61
N PRO A 63 36.68 36.70 -23.97
CA PRO A 63 37.03 37.21 -22.65
C PRO A 63 36.92 36.08 -21.62
N ILE A 64 37.98 35.91 -20.83
CA ILE A 64 37.93 35.11 -19.62
C ILE A 64 37.41 36.03 -18.52
N LEU A 65 36.12 35.88 -18.22
CA LEU A 65 35.57 36.46 -17.00
C LEU A 65 36.10 35.63 -15.83
N GLU A 66 36.67 36.29 -14.82
CA GLU A 66 36.94 35.67 -13.52
C GLU A 66 35.63 35.11 -12.99
N LYS A 67 35.40 33.82 -13.20
CA LYS A 67 34.48 33.08 -12.35
C LYS A 67 35.18 33.06 -11.00
N SER A 68 34.64 33.79 -10.04
CA SER A 68 34.98 33.55 -8.64
C SER A 68 34.94 32.04 -8.45
N ALA A 69 35.96 31.47 -7.82
CA ALA A 69 35.97 30.07 -7.47
C ALA A 69 34.81 29.85 -6.49
N ILE A 70 33.61 29.65 -7.02
CA ILE A 70 32.45 29.20 -6.29
C ILE A 70 32.84 27.80 -5.90
N LYS A 71 33.34 27.66 -4.66
CA LYS A 71 33.42 26.37 -3.99
C LYS A 71 32.07 25.72 -4.21
N ASP A 72 32.05 24.56 -4.86
CA ASP A 72 30.86 23.77 -5.17
C ASP A 72 30.08 23.48 -3.89
N ASN A 73 29.23 24.41 -3.47
CA ASN A 73 28.24 24.19 -2.43
C ASN A 73 27.13 23.38 -3.10
N ARG A 74 27.33 22.06 -3.20
CA ARG A 74 26.37 21.11 -3.79
C ARG A 74 24.96 21.30 -3.22
N GLN A 75 24.86 21.66 -1.94
CA GLN A 75 23.59 21.99 -1.29
C GLN A 75 22.89 23.22 -1.90
N ALA A 76 23.64 24.28 -2.23
CA ALA A 76 23.08 25.48 -2.85
C ALA A 76 22.66 25.23 -4.31
N GLU A 77 23.33 24.31 -5.00
CA GLU A 77 22.90 23.87 -6.34
C GLU A 77 21.62 23.04 -6.28
N ASP A 78 21.52 22.08 -5.35
CA ASP A 78 20.33 21.27 -5.15
C ASP A 78 19.09 22.11 -4.81
N GLU A 79 19.26 23.16 -4.01
CA GLU A 79 18.19 24.11 -3.67
C GLU A 79 17.75 24.93 -4.90
N LYS A 80 18.70 25.41 -5.71
CA LYS A 80 18.39 26.10 -6.96
C LYS A 80 17.67 25.20 -7.96
N ILE A 81 18.08 23.93 -8.06
CA ILE A 81 17.43 22.93 -8.91
C ILE A 81 16.03 22.61 -8.40
N ALA A 82 15.82 22.53 -7.09
CA ALA A 82 14.49 22.34 -6.50
C ALA A 82 13.56 23.52 -6.82
N ILE A 83 14.02 24.76 -6.67
CA ILE A 83 13.27 25.97 -7.00
C ILE A 83 12.90 25.99 -8.49
N LEU A 84 13.86 25.68 -9.37
CA LEU A 84 13.64 25.65 -10.81
C LEU A 84 12.61 24.57 -11.21
N ASN A 85 12.71 23.38 -10.61
CA ASN A 85 11.76 22.29 -10.83
C ASN A 85 10.34 22.62 -10.33
N LYS A 86 10.21 23.43 -9.28
CA LYS A 86 8.92 23.90 -8.75
C LYS A 86 8.26 24.92 -9.68
N GLN A 87 9.06 25.84 -10.23
CA GLN A 87 8.56 26.89 -11.14
C GLN A 87 8.30 26.36 -12.55
N PHE A 88 9.29 25.69 -13.16
CA PHE A 88 9.29 25.34 -14.58
C PHE A 88 9.20 23.82 -14.87
N GLY A 89 9.24 22.97 -13.84
CA GLY A 89 9.16 21.53 -14.03
C GLY A 89 7.80 21.05 -14.56
N SER A 90 7.77 19.89 -15.21
CA SER A 90 6.51 19.23 -15.59
C SER A 90 5.71 18.80 -14.35
N LYS A 91 4.40 18.57 -14.48
CA LYS A 91 3.51 18.17 -13.37
C LYS A 91 4.05 16.99 -12.54
N LYS A 92 4.72 16.03 -13.19
CA LYS A 92 5.35 14.87 -12.54
C LYS A 92 6.59 15.25 -11.74
N VAL A 93 7.40 16.16 -12.28
CA VAL A 93 8.62 16.66 -11.63
C VAL A 93 8.26 17.54 -10.43
N LYS A 94 7.32 18.49 -10.58
CA LYS A 94 6.82 19.32 -9.48
C LYS A 94 6.36 18.48 -8.29
N ARG A 95 5.53 17.46 -8.54
CA ARG A 95 5.03 16.55 -7.49
C ARG A 95 6.16 15.80 -6.77
N ARG A 96 7.20 15.37 -7.49
CA ARG A 96 8.35 14.68 -6.88
C ARG A 96 9.19 15.63 -6.03
N THR A 97 9.45 16.84 -6.52
CA THR A 97 10.22 17.86 -5.78
C THR A 97 9.50 18.27 -4.50
N GLU A 98 8.18 18.49 -4.54
CA GLU A 98 7.38 18.80 -3.35
C GLU A 98 7.39 17.67 -2.32
N GLN A 99 7.33 16.42 -2.76
CA GLN A 99 7.44 15.26 -1.86
C GLN A 99 8.82 15.18 -1.21
N PHE A 100 9.88 15.48 -1.96
CA PHE A 100 11.24 15.50 -1.44
C PHE A 100 11.45 16.62 -0.42
N GLU A 101 10.94 17.84 -0.68
CA GLU A 101 10.96 18.96 0.26
C GLU A 101 10.25 18.60 1.59
N ARG A 102 9.09 17.93 1.52
CA ARG A 102 8.36 17.46 2.72
C ARG A 102 9.08 16.39 3.52
N LEU A 103 10.04 15.68 2.93
CA LEU A 103 10.83 14.67 3.63
C LEU A 103 12.10 15.28 4.25
N LYS A 104 12.57 16.42 3.75
CA LYS A 104 13.76 17.14 4.23
C LYS A 104 13.48 17.97 5.50
N ILE A 105 12.43 17.63 6.26
CA ILE A 105 12.12 18.28 7.54
C ILE A 105 13.29 18.00 8.49
N ASN A 106 13.78 19.06 9.13
CA ASN A 106 15.03 19.08 9.86
C ASN A 106 14.95 18.17 11.11
N ILE A 107 15.59 17.00 11.04
CA ILE A 107 15.53 15.94 12.06
C ILE A 107 16.07 16.45 13.40
N GLU A 108 17.09 17.31 13.39
CA GLU A 108 17.62 17.97 14.60
C GLU A 108 16.54 18.82 15.30
N SER A 109 15.80 19.64 14.54
CA SER A 109 14.78 20.53 15.13
C SER A 109 13.61 19.77 15.75
N ILE A 110 13.24 18.63 15.17
CA ILE A 110 12.20 17.76 15.74
C ILE A 110 12.73 17.06 16.99
N LYS A 111 14.00 16.66 17.01
CA LYS A 111 14.61 15.98 18.15
C LYS A 111 14.64 16.89 19.39
N GLU A 112 15.08 18.13 19.25
CA GLU A 112 15.06 19.10 20.36
C GLU A 112 13.65 19.41 20.85
N GLN A 113 12.70 19.62 19.95
CA GLN A 113 11.30 19.86 20.32
C GLN A 113 10.69 18.64 21.04
N LEU A 114 11.04 17.43 20.62
CA LEU A 114 10.57 16.20 21.23
C LEU A 114 11.23 15.96 22.58
N GLU A 115 12.53 16.22 22.74
CA GLU A 115 13.24 16.17 24.02
C GLU A 115 12.68 17.19 25.02
N GLN A 116 12.42 18.43 24.60
CA GLN A 116 11.79 19.45 25.45
C GLN A 116 10.35 19.09 25.84
N THR A 117 9.57 18.54 24.89
CA THR A 117 8.19 18.11 25.17
C THR A 117 8.16 16.91 26.11
N VAL A 118 9.06 15.94 25.95
CA VAL A 118 9.15 14.75 26.81
C VAL A 118 9.65 15.10 28.22
N SER A 119 10.55 16.09 28.35
CA SER A 119 11.08 16.53 29.65
C SER A 119 10.02 17.17 30.55
N ASN A 120 8.99 17.80 29.97
CA ASN A 120 7.91 18.43 30.70
C ASN A 120 6.76 17.47 31.08
N VAL A 121 6.77 16.23 30.59
CA VAL A 121 5.78 15.22 30.96
C VAL A 121 6.29 14.42 32.15
N LYS A 122 5.76 14.68 33.34
CA LYS A 122 5.93 13.79 34.51
C LYS A 122 5.16 12.50 34.24
N ILE A 123 5.86 11.52 33.66
CA ILE A 123 5.33 10.17 33.42
C ILE A 123 5.09 9.50 34.77
N ASN A 124 3.82 9.32 35.14
CA ASN A 124 3.43 8.64 36.36
C ASN A 124 3.69 7.14 36.17
N LYS A 125 4.63 6.54 36.91
CA LYS A 125 5.07 5.14 36.70
C LYS A 125 3.95 4.10 36.88
N MET A 126 2.81 4.46 37.48
CA MET A 126 1.61 3.61 37.51
C MET A 126 0.87 3.54 36.17
N GLU A 127 0.96 4.55 35.29
CA GLU A 127 0.47 4.46 33.90
C GLU A 127 1.44 3.70 32.98
N LEU A 128 2.68 3.48 33.42
CA LEU A 128 3.70 2.69 32.70
C LEU A 128 3.73 1.20 33.08
N SER A 129 2.72 0.71 33.81
CA SER A 129 2.44 -0.72 33.83
C SER A 129 1.97 -1.14 32.44
N THR A 130 2.92 -1.38 31.55
CA THR A 130 2.78 -2.07 30.28
C THR A 130 2.37 -3.53 30.53
N GLN A 131 1.12 -3.74 30.92
CA GLN A 131 0.31 -4.57 30.05
C GLN A 131 0.18 -3.76 28.76
N LEU A 132 1.07 -4.03 27.81
CA LEU A 132 0.91 -3.60 26.43
C LEU A 132 -0.57 -3.81 26.07
N PRO A 133 -1.31 -2.80 25.57
CA PRO A 133 -2.60 -3.07 24.95
C PRO A 133 -2.31 -3.99 23.78
N ASN A 134 -2.55 -5.28 24.02
CA ASN A 134 -2.33 -6.35 23.08
C ASN A 134 -3.09 -6.00 21.80
N ASN A 135 -2.37 -5.73 20.70
CA ASN A 135 -2.87 -5.86 19.32
C ASN A 135 -4.29 -5.31 19.06
N GLU A 136 -4.64 -4.18 19.66
CA GLU A 136 -6.03 -3.74 19.85
C GLU A 136 -6.82 -3.42 18.56
N TYR A 137 -6.19 -3.38 17.39
CA TYR A 137 -6.92 -3.18 16.14
C TYR A 137 -7.42 -4.48 15.48
N ILE A 138 -6.99 -5.66 15.92
CA ILE A 138 -7.44 -6.95 15.35
C ILE A 138 -7.90 -7.95 16.43
N THR A 139 -7.50 -7.79 17.70
CA THR A 139 -7.80 -8.81 18.73
C THR A 139 -9.04 -8.53 19.58
N ASN A 140 -9.48 -7.27 19.74
CA ASN A 140 -10.49 -6.95 20.77
C ASN A 140 -11.90 -6.62 20.23
N THR A 141 -12.14 -6.57 18.91
CA THR A 141 -13.47 -6.15 18.37
C THR A 141 -14.04 -7.08 17.27
N THR A 142 -13.24 -8.04 16.81
CA THR A 142 -13.55 -8.82 15.58
C THR A 142 -13.59 -10.32 15.77
N LEU A 143 -13.29 -10.84 16.96
CA LEU A 143 -13.36 -12.27 17.27
C LEU A 143 -14.47 -12.50 18.31
N PRO A 144 -15.35 -13.50 18.14
CA PRO A 144 -16.24 -13.95 19.21
C PRO A 144 -15.40 -14.50 20.38
N GLU A 145 -15.99 -14.53 21.58
CA GLU A 145 -15.27 -14.93 22.79
C GLU A 145 -14.76 -16.37 22.63
N CYS A 146 -13.43 -16.54 22.72
CA CYS A 146 -12.77 -17.83 22.50
C CYS A 146 -12.49 -18.49 23.85
N ASN A 147 -13.25 -19.53 24.18
CA ASN A 147 -13.05 -20.30 25.40
C ASN A 147 -11.91 -21.32 25.22
N ARG A 148 -10.69 -20.89 25.55
CA ARG A 148 -9.49 -21.74 25.43
C ARG A 148 -9.39 -22.88 26.44
N LYS A 149 -10.25 -22.88 27.46
CA LYS A 149 -10.30 -23.92 28.50
C LYS A 149 -11.37 -24.98 28.21
N ALA A 150 -12.07 -24.88 27.07
CA ALA A 150 -13.07 -25.84 26.65
C ALA A 150 -12.48 -27.25 26.52
N THR A 151 -13.17 -28.23 27.12
CA THR A 151 -12.84 -29.65 27.03
C THR A 151 -13.40 -30.29 25.75
N ASN A 152 -14.45 -29.68 25.19
CA ASN A 152 -15.10 -30.10 23.95
C ASN A 152 -14.90 -29.05 22.85
N VAL A 153 -14.74 -29.49 21.59
CA VAL A 153 -14.48 -28.61 20.44
C VAL A 153 -15.68 -27.69 20.17
N ASN A 154 -16.89 -28.15 20.51
CA ASN A 154 -18.12 -27.36 20.46
C ASN A 154 -18.09 -26.12 21.38
N ASP A 155 -17.42 -26.20 22.52
CA ASP A 155 -17.49 -25.16 23.56
C ASP A 155 -16.41 -24.09 23.38
N ILE A 156 -15.57 -24.19 22.34
CA ILE A 156 -14.51 -23.23 22.03
C ILE A 156 -15.11 -21.89 21.58
N TYR A 157 -16.18 -21.94 20.79
CA TYR A 157 -16.88 -20.77 20.27
C TYR A 157 -18.37 -20.92 20.52
N ASN A 158 -18.95 -19.97 21.24
CA ASN A 158 -20.38 -19.94 21.46
C ASN A 158 -21.10 -19.42 20.19
N ILE A 159 -22.11 -20.16 19.74
CA ILE A 159 -22.92 -19.78 18.56
C ILE A 159 -23.65 -18.47 18.82
N TYR A 160 -24.11 -18.27 20.05
CA TYR A 160 -24.92 -17.12 20.44
C TYR A 160 -24.14 -15.79 20.45
N ASP A 161 -22.82 -15.84 20.53
CA ASP A 161 -21.94 -14.67 20.42
C ASP A 161 -21.91 -14.13 18.98
N ILE A 162 -22.16 -15.00 17.99
CA ILE A 162 -22.18 -14.65 16.57
C ILE A 162 -23.60 -14.31 16.13
N VAL A 163 -24.58 -15.13 16.54
CA VAL A 163 -26.00 -14.95 16.20
C VAL A 163 -26.84 -14.99 17.48
N PRO A 164 -27.41 -13.85 17.92
CA PRO A 164 -28.25 -13.82 19.11
C PRO A 164 -29.44 -14.79 19.01
N GLU A 165 -29.78 -15.43 20.12
CA GLU A 165 -30.80 -16.48 20.20
C GLU A 165 -32.15 -16.06 19.60
N ASN A 166 -32.65 -14.89 19.97
CA ASN A 166 -33.92 -14.34 19.46
C ASN A 166 -33.97 -14.27 17.92
N LYS A 167 -32.83 -14.03 17.27
CA LYS A 167 -32.74 -13.94 15.80
C LYS A 167 -32.63 -15.33 15.17
N LEU A 168 -32.02 -16.26 15.87
CA LEU A 168 -31.87 -17.64 15.44
C LEU A 168 -33.20 -18.39 15.49
N GLU A 169 -34.03 -18.13 16.50
CA GLU A 169 -35.40 -18.66 16.60
C GLU A 169 -36.28 -18.25 15.42
N ASN A 170 -36.20 -16.98 15.01
CA ASN A 170 -36.92 -16.48 13.83
C ASN A 170 -36.47 -17.20 12.53
N LEU A 171 -35.18 -17.56 12.42
CA LEU A 171 -34.73 -18.41 11.30
C LEU A 171 -35.33 -19.81 11.37
N TYR A 172 -35.41 -20.44 12.54
CA TYR A 172 -35.87 -21.82 12.64
C TYR A 172 -37.28 -22.02 12.08
N ASN A 173 -38.16 -21.06 12.28
CA ASN A 173 -39.52 -21.12 11.75
C ASN A 173 -39.51 -21.10 10.21
N ASN A 174 -38.75 -20.20 9.60
CA ASN A 174 -38.70 -20.05 8.14
C ASN A 174 -37.86 -21.17 7.48
N VAL A 175 -36.88 -21.73 8.19
CA VAL A 175 -36.04 -22.85 7.74
C VAL A 175 -36.84 -24.15 7.65
N LYS A 176 -37.77 -24.39 8.59
CA LYS A 176 -38.68 -25.55 8.52
C LYS A 176 -39.50 -25.53 7.24
N GLU A 177 -40.00 -24.36 6.85
CA GLU A 177 -40.74 -24.19 5.59
C GLU A 177 -39.86 -24.46 4.36
N ILE A 178 -38.62 -23.96 4.35
CA ILE A 178 -37.67 -24.18 3.25
C ILE A 178 -37.26 -25.65 3.13
N LEU A 179 -37.02 -26.33 4.27
CA LEU A 179 -36.67 -27.74 4.30
C LEU A 179 -37.81 -28.63 3.79
N ASN A 180 -39.05 -28.27 4.14
CA ASN A 180 -40.26 -29.00 3.72
C ASN A 180 -40.59 -28.78 2.23
N ASN A 181 -40.35 -27.58 1.70
CA ASN A 181 -40.78 -27.23 0.35
C ASN A 181 -39.85 -27.70 -0.77
N ASN A 182 -38.66 -28.26 -0.49
CA ASN A 182 -37.71 -28.85 -1.47
C ASN A 182 -37.66 -28.09 -2.82
N SER A 183 -37.76 -26.76 -2.79
CA SER A 183 -37.99 -25.99 -4.01
C SER A 183 -36.67 -25.48 -4.55
N ASN A 184 -36.44 -25.75 -5.83
CA ASN A 184 -35.28 -25.44 -6.67
C ASN A 184 -34.92 -23.95 -6.81
N THR A 185 -35.09 -23.10 -5.79
CA THR A 185 -34.69 -21.68 -5.80
C THR A 185 -33.19 -21.47 -5.50
N LEU A 186 -32.38 -22.47 -5.84
CA LEU A 186 -30.98 -22.62 -5.41
C LEU A 186 -29.95 -22.32 -6.52
N GLU A 187 -30.38 -21.79 -7.67
CA GLU A 187 -29.53 -21.62 -8.85
C GLU A 187 -28.42 -20.57 -8.68
N GLU A 188 -28.52 -19.65 -7.71
CA GLU A 188 -27.49 -18.65 -7.38
C GLU A 188 -26.60 -19.03 -6.18
N ASN A 189 -26.78 -20.21 -5.60
CA ASN A 189 -26.07 -20.57 -4.37
C ASN A 189 -24.68 -21.16 -4.65
N SER A 190 -23.75 -20.90 -3.72
CA SER A 190 -22.37 -21.37 -3.85
C SER A 190 -22.28 -22.90 -3.88
N LYS A 191 -21.27 -23.45 -4.57
CA LYS A 191 -20.98 -24.91 -4.57
C LYS A 191 -20.86 -25.47 -3.15
N PHE A 192 -20.34 -24.66 -2.24
CA PHE A 192 -20.33 -24.94 -0.80
C PHE A 192 -21.71 -25.20 -0.24
N PHE A 193 -22.64 -24.26 -0.42
CA PHE A 193 -23.99 -24.34 0.12
C PHE A 193 -24.71 -25.63 -0.30
N ILE A 194 -24.65 -25.99 -1.58
CA ILE A 194 -25.30 -27.19 -2.13
C ILE A 194 -24.72 -28.46 -1.49
N ARG A 195 -23.38 -28.57 -1.44
CA ARG A 195 -22.70 -29.75 -0.89
C ARG A 195 -22.94 -29.89 0.61
N THR A 196 -22.90 -28.79 1.37
CA THR A 196 -23.19 -28.82 2.80
C THR A 196 -24.65 -29.14 3.09
N LEU A 197 -25.59 -28.63 2.28
CA LEU A 197 -27.02 -28.92 2.46
C LEU A 197 -27.32 -30.40 2.23
N GLN A 198 -26.71 -31.02 1.21
CA GLN A 198 -26.82 -32.47 0.98
C GLN A 198 -26.30 -33.30 2.16
N TYR A 199 -25.14 -32.94 2.71
CA TYR A 199 -24.58 -33.60 3.90
C TYR A 199 -25.50 -33.45 5.12
N LEU A 200 -26.19 -32.32 5.24
CA LEU A 200 -27.01 -31.99 6.38
C LEU A 200 -28.37 -32.70 6.43
N LYS A 201 -28.88 -33.15 5.27
CA LYS A 201 -30.15 -33.91 5.20
C LYS A 201 -30.10 -35.20 6.01
N SER A 202 -28.91 -35.75 6.24
CA SER A 202 -28.69 -37.01 6.96
C SER A 202 -28.41 -36.83 8.46
N ASP A 203 -28.38 -35.60 8.97
CA ASP A 203 -27.95 -35.29 10.34
C ASP A 203 -29.14 -35.03 11.28
N SER A 204 -28.97 -35.36 12.57
CA SER A 204 -30.01 -35.20 13.60
C SER A 204 -30.28 -33.73 13.95
N ASP A 205 -29.26 -32.86 13.82
CA ASP A 205 -29.34 -31.42 14.09
C ASP A 205 -29.57 -30.57 12.82
N ASN A 206 -30.27 -31.13 11.82
CA ASN A 206 -30.38 -30.50 10.51
C ASN A 206 -30.97 -29.09 10.56
N LEU A 207 -31.94 -28.81 11.43
CA LEU A 207 -32.62 -27.51 11.50
C LEU A 207 -31.66 -26.42 11.96
N LYS A 208 -30.89 -26.70 13.02
CA LYS A 208 -29.93 -25.76 13.61
C LYS A 208 -28.83 -25.45 12.61
N LYS A 209 -28.20 -26.49 12.05
CA LYS A 209 -27.11 -26.32 11.10
C LYS A 209 -27.59 -25.67 9.78
N THR A 210 -28.85 -25.90 9.35
CA THR A 210 -29.40 -25.31 8.12
C THR A 210 -29.66 -23.82 8.31
N ALA A 211 -30.16 -23.41 9.47
CA ALA A 211 -30.31 -21.99 9.81
C ALA A 211 -28.96 -21.27 9.83
N LEU A 212 -27.93 -21.89 10.41
CA LEU A 212 -26.56 -21.35 10.37
C LEU A 212 -26.03 -21.26 8.95
N LEU A 213 -26.31 -22.24 8.09
CA LEU A 213 -25.89 -22.23 6.69
C LEU A 213 -26.54 -21.09 5.91
N ILE A 214 -27.84 -20.84 6.12
CA ILE A 214 -28.56 -19.69 5.52
C ILE A 214 -27.99 -18.37 6.03
N TYR A 215 -27.62 -18.29 7.31
CA TYR A 215 -26.96 -17.12 7.87
C TYR A 215 -25.58 -16.87 7.23
N ILE A 216 -24.76 -17.91 7.03
CA ILE A 216 -23.48 -17.81 6.29
C ILE A 216 -23.72 -17.29 4.87
N GLN A 217 -24.73 -17.83 4.16
CA GLN A 217 -25.07 -17.40 2.81
C GLN A 217 -25.46 -15.93 2.79
N ALA A 218 -26.25 -15.46 3.76
CA ALA A 218 -26.59 -14.05 3.89
C ALA A 218 -25.36 -13.16 4.15
N ILE A 219 -24.43 -13.57 5.02
CA ILE A 219 -23.18 -12.80 5.19
C ILE A 219 -22.38 -12.77 3.88
N ALA A 220 -22.31 -13.89 3.17
CA ALA A 220 -21.61 -13.99 1.90
C ALA A 220 -22.21 -13.08 0.83
N THR A 221 -23.54 -13.06 0.67
CA THR A 221 -24.22 -12.17 -0.28
C THR A 221 -23.95 -10.70 0.05
N TRP A 222 -23.96 -10.33 1.34
CA TRP A 222 -23.55 -8.99 1.78
C TRP A 222 -22.11 -8.69 1.36
N LEU A 223 -21.16 -9.56 1.71
CA LEU A 223 -19.74 -9.34 1.46
C LEU A 223 -19.36 -9.31 -0.03
N ASN A 224 -20.08 -10.06 -0.87
CA ASN A 224 -19.90 -10.08 -2.32
C ASN A 224 -20.54 -8.88 -3.03
N MET A 225 -21.56 -8.26 -2.43
CA MET A 225 -22.22 -7.09 -3.00
C MET A 225 -21.23 -5.92 -3.15
N PRO A 226 -21.15 -5.28 -4.34
CA PRO A 226 -20.27 -4.13 -4.54
C PRO A 226 -20.78 -2.94 -3.73
N ILE A 227 -19.85 -2.08 -3.28
CA ILE A 227 -20.17 -0.96 -2.39
C ILE A 227 -21.16 0.05 -2.99
N LYS A 228 -21.24 0.10 -4.33
CA LYS A 228 -22.21 0.93 -5.06
C LYS A 228 -23.65 0.48 -4.79
N ASP A 229 -23.88 -0.83 -4.77
CA ASP A 229 -25.20 -1.41 -4.50
C ASP A 229 -25.49 -1.46 -3.00
N ALA A 230 -24.46 -1.65 -2.17
CA ALA A 230 -24.58 -1.60 -0.72
C ALA A 230 -24.96 -0.20 -0.14
N LYS A 231 -24.98 0.84 -0.98
CA LYS A 231 -25.44 2.19 -0.63
C LYS A 231 -26.91 2.47 -0.99
N LYS A 232 -27.55 1.60 -1.77
CA LYS A 232 -28.95 1.75 -2.18
C LYS A 232 -29.89 1.54 -0.98
N ARG A 233 -31.05 2.21 -0.97
CA ARG A 233 -32.10 1.96 0.03
C ARG A 233 -32.82 0.65 -0.32
N GLY A 234 -33.12 -0.19 0.67
CA GLY A 234 -33.85 -1.46 0.47
C GLY A 234 -32.99 -2.66 0.03
N ILE A 235 -31.77 -2.78 0.55
CA ILE A 235 -30.89 -3.93 0.23
C ILE A 235 -31.46 -5.21 0.85
N LYS A 236 -31.69 -6.22 0.02
CA LYS A 236 -32.10 -7.57 0.46
C LYS A 236 -30.91 -8.51 0.41
N VAL A 237 -30.29 -8.74 1.57
CA VAL A 237 -29.19 -9.71 1.75
C VAL A 237 -29.72 -11.09 2.10
N CYS A 238 -30.74 -11.12 2.97
CA CYS A 238 -31.44 -12.33 3.37
C CYS A 238 -32.90 -12.22 2.91
N LEU A 239 -33.34 -13.16 2.07
CA LEU A 239 -34.74 -13.26 1.64
C LEU A 239 -35.65 -13.85 2.73
N VAL A 240 -35.04 -14.49 3.73
CA VAL A 240 -35.73 -15.32 4.72
C VAL A 240 -36.23 -14.50 5.92
N SER A 241 -35.52 -13.45 6.33
CA SER A 241 -35.95 -12.57 7.42
C SER A 241 -35.37 -11.16 7.30
N GLU A 242 -36.24 -10.16 7.43
CA GLU A 242 -35.87 -8.74 7.37
C GLU A 242 -35.09 -8.27 8.60
N GLU A 243 -35.37 -8.86 9.77
CA GLU A 243 -34.65 -8.55 11.02
C GLU A 243 -33.18 -8.98 10.94
N ILE A 244 -32.93 -10.10 10.28
CA ILE A 244 -31.59 -10.67 10.09
C ILE A 244 -30.86 -9.93 9.00
N ASN A 245 -31.56 -9.57 7.93
CA ASN A 245 -31.04 -8.67 6.91
C ASN A 245 -30.52 -7.38 7.55
N SER A 246 -31.33 -6.73 8.38
CA SER A 246 -30.94 -5.50 9.11
C SER A 246 -29.78 -5.74 10.08
N TYR A 247 -29.78 -6.89 10.77
CA TYR A 247 -28.70 -7.25 11.69
C TYR A 247 -27.36 -7.43 11.00
N ILE A 248 -27.30 -8.24 9.93
CA ILE A 248 -26.08 -8.50 9.17
C ILE A 248 -25.51 -7.18 8.64
N ILE A 249 -26.38 -6.34 8.08
CA ILE A 249 -25.98 -5.04 7.55
C ILE A 249 -25.39 -4.16 8.67
N ASN A 250 -26.04 -4.06 9.83
CA ASN A 250 -25.55 -3.21 10.92
C ASN A 250 -24.26 -3.77 11.56
N THR A 251 -24.14 -5.10 11.70
CA THR A 251 -22.98 -5.76 12.29
C THR A 251 -21.75 -5.74 11.37
N TYR A 252 -21.96 -5.86 10.06
CA TYR A 252 -20.88 -5.92 9.06
C TYR A 252 -20.81 -4.66 8.19
N SER A 253 -21.16 -3.50 8.75
CA SER A 253 -20.92 -2.18 8.14
C SER A 253 -20.61 -1.10 9.18
N VAL A 254 -19.98 -0.01 8.74
CA VAL A 254 -19.80 1.19 9.54
C VAL A 254 -20.55 2.33 8.89
N GLN A 255 -21.36 3.03 9.69
CA GLN A 255 -22.03 4.24 9.26
C GLN A 255 -21.02 5.39 9.18
N SER A 256 -21.02 6.12 8.07
CA SER A 256 -20.21 7.32 7.86
C SER A 256 -21.06 8.46 7.31
N ASN A 257 -20.57 9.69 7.40
CA ASN A 257 -21.24 10.90 6.92
C ASN A 257 -21.57 10.82 5.42
N HIS A 258 -20.82 10.03 4.64
CA HIS A 258 -21.03 9.80 3.20
C HIS A 258 -21.74 8.48 2.87
N GLY A 259 -22.46 7.91 3.84
CA GLY A 259 -23.19 6.65 3.75
C GLY A 259 -22.42 5.47 4.37
N ARG A 260 -22.80 4.25 3.99
CA ARG A 260 -22.20 3.03 4.56
C ARG A 260 -20.82 2.75 3.99
N LEU A 261 -19.90 2.40 4.89
CA LEU A 261 -18.55 1.95 4.58
C LEU A 261 -18.37 0.49 5.00
N ARG A 262 -17.51 -0.21 4.26
CA ARG A 262 -17.06 -1.57 4.58
C ARG A 262 -15.53 -1.60 4.61
N PRO A 263 -14.91 -1.20 5.73
CA PRO A 263 -13.47 -1.33 5.95
C PRO A 263 -13.02 -2.80 5.85
N THR A 264 -11.73 -3.01 5.56
CA THR A 264 -11.16 -4.35 5.44
C THR A 264 -11.30 -5.16 6.74
N SER A 265 -11.14 -4.54 7.90
CA SER A 265 -11.32 -5.19 9.21
C SER A 265 -12.72 -5.80 9.39
N ILE A 266 -13.76 -5.13 8.90
CA ILE A 266 -15.15 -5.61 8.98
C ILE A 266 -15.42 -6.73 7.98
N LYS A 267 -14.78 -6.69 6.81
CA LYS A 267 -14.80 -7.82 5.88
C LYS A 267 -14.15 -9.05 6.53
N ASP A 268 -12.99 -8.87 7.14
CA ASP A 268 -12.26 -9.96 7.79
C ASP A 268 -13.08 -10.53 8.97
N LYS A 269 -13.76 -9.68 9.75
CA LYS A 269 -14.73 -10.11 10.79
C LYS A 269 -15.84 -11.00 10.21
N GLY A 270 -16.47 -10.58 9.12
CA GLY A 270 -17.52 -11.38 8.47
C GLY A 270 -17.02 -12.73 7.98
N VAL A 271 -15.82 -12.78 7.41
CA VAL A 271 -15.18 -14.04 6.98
C VAL A 271 -14.88 -14.95 8.18
N ILE A 272 -14.32 -14.40 9.26
CA ILE A 272 -14.03 -15.15 10.49
C ILE A 272 -15.31 -15.78 11.05
N HIS A 273 -16.37 -14.99 11.17
CA HIS A 273 -17.66 -15.48 11.66
C HIS A 273 -18.23 -16.58 10.75
N CYS A 274 -18.20 -16.39 9.43
CA CYS A 274 -18.59 -17.45 8.48
C CYS A 274 -17.75 -18.71 8.63
N MET A 275 -16.45 -18.58 8.87
CA MET A 275 -15.54 -19.72 8.99
C MET A 275 -15.78 -20.50 10.28
N ILE A 276 -16.05 -19.83 11.40
CA ILE A 276 -16.42 -20.48 12.66
C ILE A 276 -17.73 -21.25 12.49
N LEU A 277 -18.76 -20.61 11.93
CA LEU A 277 -20.04 -21.28 11.68
C LEU A 277 -19.90 -22.46 10.71
N ALA A 278 -19.10 -22.32 9.65
CA ALA A 278 -18.83 -23.39 8.70
C ALA A 278 -18.10 -24.58 9.36
N LEU A 279 -17.15 -24.32 10.26
CA LEU A 279 -16.50 -25.37 11.06
C LEU A 279 -17.50 -26.10 11.94
N ILE A 280 -18.41 -25.40 12.62
CA ILE A 280 -19.46 -26.02 13.45
C ILE A 280 -20.37 -26.92 12.60
N ILE A 281 -20.77 -26.47 11.41
CA ILE A 281 -21.63 -27.24 10.49
C ILE A 281 -20.91 -28.50 9.99
N CYS A 282 -19.62 -28.39 9.64
CA CYS A 282 -18.82 -29.46 9.03
C CYS A 282 -18.04 -30.31 10.07
N ASN A 283 -18.55 -30.41 11.30
CA ASN A 283 -17.93 -31.20 12.38
C ASN A 283 -16.43 -30.88 12.60
N PHE A 284 -16.11 -29.59 12.62
CA PHE A 284 -14.78 -29.00 12.84
C PHE A 284 -13.71 -29.34 11.80
N THR A 285 -14.13 -29.77 10.62
CA THR A 285 -13.27 -29.99 9.46
C THR A 285 -13.79 -29.15 8.30
N LEU A 286 -12.96 -28.31 7.69
CA LEU A 286 -13.39 -27.43 6.60
C LEU A 286 -12.38 -27.42 5.47
N ASP A 287 -12.86 -27.64 4.25
CA ASP A 287 -12.07 -27.46 3.02
C ASP A 287 -12.03 -25.97 2.64
N LEU A 288 -10.84 -25.37 2.68
CA LEU A 288 -10.64 -23.96 2.35
C LEU A 288 -10.89 -23.64 0.88
N GLU A 289 -10.64 -24.57 -0.03
CA GLU A 289 -10.85 -24.36 -1.46
C GLU A 289 -12.35 -24.28 -1.76
N LEU A 290 -13.11 -25.18 -1.14
CA LEU A 290 -14.55 -25.21 -1.26
C LEU A 290 -15.22 -24.02 -0.54
N PHE A 291 -14.73 -23.65 0.65
CA PHE A 291 -15.18 -22.45 1.36
C PHE A 291 -14.86 -21.16 0.60
N ALA A 292 -13.71 -21.07 -0.09
CA ALA A 292 -13.37 -19.91 -0.91
C ALA A 292 -14.38 -19.66 -2.04
N THR A 293 -15.09 -20.68 -2.51
CA THR A 293 -16.12 -20.53 -3.57
C THR A 293 -17.35 -19.72 -3.13
N ILE A 294 -17.54 -19.54 -1.82
CA ILE A 294 -18.61 -18.71 -1.25
C ILE A 294 -18.39 -17.22 -1.59
N PHE A 295 -17.13 -16.80 -1.72
CA PHE A 295 -16.78 -15.39 -1.93
C PHE A 295 -16.42 -15.12 -3.40
N SER A 296 -17.19 -14.28 -4.08
CA SER A 296 -17.00 -13.93 -5.50
C SER A 296 -15.68 -13.19 -5.75
N HIS A 297 -15.19 -12.45 -4.74
CA HIS A 297 -13.83 -11.94 -4.78
C HIS A 297 -12.89 -13.07 -4.36
N ARG A 298 -12.03 -13.55 -5.27
CA ARG A 298 -11.04 -14.60 -4.95
C ARG A 298 -10.18 -14.18 -3.76
N MET A 299 -10.57 -14.58 -2.56
CA MET A 299 -9.73 -14.48 -1.37
C MET A 299 -8.59 -15.47 -1.55
N GLY A 300 -7.36 -14.96 -1.59
CA GLY A 300 -6.20 -15.82 -1.70
C GLY A 300 -6.15 -16.81 -0.54
N LEU A 301 -5.94 -18.10 -0.84
CA LEU A 301 -5.90 -19.18 0.16
C LEU A 301 -4.99 -18.83 1.34
N LYS A 302 -3.87 -18.14 1.11
CA LYS A 302 -2.96 -17.65 2.16
C LYS A 302 -3.67 -16.81 3.23
N LYS A 303 -4.55 -15.88 2.82
CA LYS A 303 -5.31 -15.03 3.77
C LYS A 303 -6.30 -15.86 4.58
N LEU A 304 -7.00 -16.80 3.93
CA LEU A 304 -7.91 -17.72 4.61
C LEU A 304 -7.15 -18.58 5.64
N THR A 305 -5.97 -19.09 5.29
CA THR A 305 -5.12 -19.86 6.22
C THR A 305 -4.65 -19.00 7.39
N ASP A 306 -4.31 -17.74 7.16
CA ASP A 306 -3.91 -16.82 8.24
C ASP A 306 -5.09 -16.51 9.18
N LEU A 307 -6.30 -16.28 8.63
CA LEU A 307 -7.52 -16.12 9.42
C LEU A 307 -7.87 -17.41 10.19
N ALA A 308 -7.67 -18.58 9.59
CA ALA A 308 -7.89 -19.87 10.25
C ALA A 308 -6.96 -20.05 11.44
N ARG A 309 -5.70 -19.62 11.29
CA ARG A 309 -4.71 -19.64 12.37
C ARG A 309 -5.08 -18.71 13.52
N ILE A 310 -5.71 -17.56 13.25
CA ILE A 310 -6.22 -16.64 14.29
C ILE A 310 -7.32 -17.30 15.12
N ILE A 311 -8.19 -18.08 14.46
CA ILE A 311 -9.28 -18.83 15.10
C ILE A 311 -8.76 -20.07 15.86
N GLY A 312 -7.48 -20.43 15.69
CA GLY A 312 -6.86 -21.61 16.30
C GLY A 312 -7.08 -22.89 15.48
N ALA A 313 -7.65 -22.80 14.27
CA ALA A 313 -7.75 -23.93 13.35
C ALA A 313 -6.40 -24.17 12.66
N LEU A 314 -6.00 -25.44 12.58
CA LEU A 314 -4.73 -25.86 11.99
C LEU A 314 -4.97 -26.62 10.69
N PRO A 315 -4.13 -26.42 9.66
CA PRO A 315 -4.18 -27.24 8.45
C PRO A 315 -3.84 -28.69 8.79
N ASN A 316 -4.51 -29.63 8.13
CA ASN A 316 -4.24 -31.04 8.30
C ASN A 316 -2.82 -31.39 7.78
N LYS A 317 -2.21 -32.45 8.33
CA LYS A 317 -0.86 -32.89 7.96
C LYS A 317 -0.82 -33.47 6.55
N GLU A 318 -1.89 -34.14 6.15
CA GLU A 318 -2.01 -34.83 4.85
C GLU A 318 -2.42 -33.87 3.73
N ASP A 319 -3.42 -33.01 3.97
CA ASP A 319 -3.83 -31.99 3.03
C ASP A 319 -3.86 -30.60 3.69
N LYS A 320 -2.96 -29.74 3.23
CA LYS A 320 -2.82 -28.35 3.71
C LYS A 320 -4.03 -27.48 3.37
N LYS A 321 -4.92 -27.95 2.49
CA LYS A 321 -6.15 -27.26 2.10
C LYS A 321 -7.29 -27.48 3.10
N ILE A 322 -7.25 -28.54 3.89
CA ILE A 322 -8.27 -28.85 4.89
C ILE A 322 -7.80 -28.29 6.24
N ILE A 323 -8.63 -27.45 6.86
CA ILE A 323 -8.40 -26.97 8.22
C ILE A 323 -9.24 -27.76 9.21
N THR A 324 -8.66 -28.02 10.38
CA THR A 324 -9.33 -28.72 11.48
C THR A 324 -9.15 -27.95 12.78
N LEU A 325 -10.23 -27.84 13.57
CA LEU A 325 -10.16 -27.31 14.92
C LEU A 325 -9.99 -28.49 15.89
N LYS A 326 -8.87 -28.53 16.62
CA LYS A 326 -8.53 -29.61 17.57
C LYS A 326 -8.14 -29.01 18.91
N ILE A 327 -8.44 -29.74 19.98
CA ILE A 327 -8.00 -29.45 21.35
C ILE A 327 -6.75 -30.29 21.64
N PRO A 328 -5.72 -29.74 22.33
CA PRO A 328 -5.62 -28.36 22.83
C PRO A 328 -5.38 -27.33 21.73
N LEU A 329 -5.95 -26.13 21.90
CA LEU A 329 -5.76 -25.03 20.95
C LEU A 329 -4.28 -24.61 20.87
N PRO A 330 -3.76 -24.32 19.67
CA PRO A 330 -2.41 -23.81 19.53
C PRO A 330 -2.24 -22.46 20.25
N ALA A 331 -1.02 -22.19 20.71
CA ALA A 331 -0.68 -20.91 21.34
C ALA A 331 -1.10 -19.72 20.45
N PRO A 332 -1.58 -18.61 21.03
CA PRO A 332 -1.99 -17.43 20.28
C PRO A 332 -0.89 -16.97 19.34
N VAL A 333 -1.21 -16.82 18.06
CA VAL A 333 -0.23 -16.37 17.07
C VAL A 333 0.10 -14.91 17.36
N SER A 334 1.30 -14.66 17.89
CA SER A 334 1.86 -13.30 17.93
C SER A 334 2.09 -12.84 16.49
N ILE A 335 1.31 -11.86 16.02
CA ILE A 335 1.53 -11.21 14.73
C ILE A 335 2.78 -10.32 14.88
N ILE A 336 3.96 -10.95 14.87
CA ILE A 336 5.23 -10.23 14.84
C ILE A 336 5.30 -9.58 13.46
N LYS A 337 5.13 -8.26 13.43
CA LYS A 337 5.39 -7.44 12.24
C LYS A 337 6.77 -7.83 11.73
N LYS A 338 6.84 -8.49 10.56
CA LYS A 338 8.10 -8.62 9.82
C LYS A 338 8.59 -7.20 9.54
N GLY A 339 9.55 -6.75 10.35
CA GLY A 339 10.29 -5.53 10.09
C GLY A 339 10.82 -5.61 8.68
N LYS A 340 10.54 -4.58 7.87
CA LYS A 340 11.23 -4.39 6.59
C LYS A 340 12.73 -4.41 6.91
N ARG A 341 13.42 -5.47 6.48
CA ARG A 341 14.88 -5.44 6.44
C ARG A 341 15.26 -4.28 5.53
N LYS A 342 16.11 -3.39 6.07
CA LYS A 342 16.73 -2.27 5.35
C LYS A 342 17.51 -2.78 4.15
#